data_AF-A0A7I9VKE4-F1
#
_entry.id   AF-A0A7I9VKE4-F1
#
_cell.length_a   1.000
_cell.length_b   1.000
_cell.length_c   1.000
_cell.angle_alpha   90.00
_cell.angle_beta   90.00
_cell.angle_gamma   90.00
#
_symmetry.space_group_name_H-M   'P 1'
#
loop_
_entity.id
_entity.type
_entity.pdbx_description
1 polymer ?
#
loop_
_entity_poly.entity_id
_entity_poly.type
_entity_poly.pdbx_seq_one_letter_code
_entity_poly.pdbx_strand_id
1 'polypeptide(L)'
;MLVFVSDLHLRPGAPSPVSRAAQLDRLWQRLEGGRPGAPVELCLVGDIFDLVRAPQWLGSAVRPYDEPSPALAAQVEAVVRATLEADRPFFEAVRARVREGTLQVHYLLGNHDRLLAHAPAARAAVRAALGMPGGDAALPTELVFPEHGVLAYHGHEVDLLCHEPDGSAPLGDVIAAELIVRFPGEIRRRAEVPDPALDDIDDVRPILAVPGWVRAAARERPQFLSQVVGRVWRDLVEEFLDSGWVKGWMREHHRRLKLDFAQRVKLLLALSARAPPRDEPRLTQLYYLLMRLLDARFARRAVKALERREHRGLRFVVNGHTHFAAMTPLGLVNGRPACYFNTGTWRQLRQLGNVARGRPAFLAYDAAAYLVFFGADDPLGRTFEWWQGAGG
;
A
#
# COMPACT_ATOMS: atom_id res chain seq x y z
N MET A 1 -21.42 13.43 -4.65
CA MET A 1 -20.24 12.99 -5.43
C MET A 1 -19.59 11.84 -4.67
N LEU A 2 -19.13 10.80 -5.37
CA LEU A 2 -18.45 9.67 -4.75
C LEU A 2 -16.96 9.71 -5.09
N VAL A 3 -16.11 9.87 -4.08
CA VAL A 3 -14.67 10.08 -4.21
C VAL A 3 -13.92 8.88 -3.65
N PHE A 4 -12.89 8.41 -4.36
CA PHE A 4 -12.06 7.29 -3.94
C PHE A 4 -10.61 7.71 -3.77
N VAL A 5 -10.02 7.28 -2.65
CA VAL A 5 -8.62 7.47 -2.28
C VAL A 5 -8.12 6.20 -1.58
N SER A 6 -6.85 5.86 -1.72
CA SER A 6 -6.25 4.67 -1.08
C SER A 6 -4.76 4.87 -0.78
N ASP A 7 -4.15 3.87 -0.13
CA ASP A 7 -2.70 3.74 0.04
C ASP A 7 -2.07 5.01 0.66
N LEU A 8 -2.72 5.58 1.67
CA LEU A 8 -2.17 6.70 2.46
C LEU A 8 -1.03 6.22 3.34
N HIS A 9 -1.18 5.00 3.88
CA HIS A 9 -0.27 4.32 4.79
C HIS A 9 0.29 5.25 5.88
N LEU A 10 -0.63 5.82 6.66
CA LEU A 10 -0.36 6.64 7.82
C LEU A 10 0.36 5.78 8.88
N ARG A 11 1.46 6.30 9.41
CA ARG A 11 2.21 5.73 10.53
C ARG A 11 3.06 6.80 11.20
N PRO A 12 3.39 6.65 12.49
CA PRO A 12 4.20 7.64 13.19
C PRO A 12 5.59 7.72 12.59
N GLY A 13 6.07 8.94 12.34
CA GLY A 13 7.41 9.19 11.81
C GLY A 13 7.60 8.88 10.33
N ALA A 14 6.53 8.59 9.57
CA ALA A 14 6.66 8.47 8.11
C ALA A 14 7.14 9.80 7.51
N PRO A 15 8.27 9.80 6.77
CA PRO A 15 8.68 11.00 6.04
C PRO A 15 7.68 11.27 4.91
N SER A 16 7.09 12.46 4.90
CA SER A 16 6.36 12.98 3.75
C SER A 16 6.57 14.49 3.69
N PRO A 17 7.13 15.04 2.60
CA PRO A 17 7.34 16.48 2.47
C PRO A 17 6.03 17.27 2.43
N VAL A 18 4.92 16.61 2.07
CA VAL A 18 3.56 17.18 2.13
C VAL A 18 2.74 16.43 3.17
N SER A 19 2.17 17.16 4.14
CA SER A 19 1.29 16.56 5.14
C SER A 19 -0.01 16.05 4.50
N ARG A 20 -0.59 15.01 5.10
CA ARG A 20 -1.85 14.40 4.63
C ARG A 20 -3.02 15.37 4.73
N ALA A 21 -3.01 16.24 5.74
CA ALA A 21 -3.96 17.34 5.86
C ALA A 21 -3.87 18.31 4.66
N ALA A 22 -2.66 18.71 4.26
CA ALA A 22 -2.49 19.59 3.11
C ALA A 22 -2.90 18.93 1.78
N GLN A 23 -2.71 17.61 1.64
CA GLN A 23 -3.21 16.87 0.47
C GLN A 23 -4.74 16.79 0.45
N LEU A 24 -5.37 16.59 1.62
CA LEU A 24 -6.82 16.63 1.77
C LEU A 24 -7.39 18.00 1.44
N ASP A 25 -6.74 19.09 1.89
CA ASP A 25 -7.15 20.46 1.56
C ASP A 25 -7.10 20.71 0.05
N ARG A 26 -6.02 20.27 -0.62
CA ARG A 26 -5.89 20.37 -2.08
C ARG A 26 -6.97 19.56 -2.81
N LEU A 27 -7.29 18.35 -2.33
CA LEU A 27 -8.41 17.58 -2.86
C LEU A 27 -9.71 18.39 -2.74
N TRP A 28 -9.98 18.93 -1.54
CA TRP A 28 -11.23 19.63 -1.30
C TRP A 28 -11.37 20.92 -2.12
N GLN A 29 -10.30 21.70 -2.25
CA GLN A 29 -10.29 22.88 -3.12
C GLN A 29 -10.69 22.53 -4.56
N ARG A 30 -10.28 21.37 -5.06
CA ARG A 30 -10.67 20.91 -6.41
C ARG A 30 -12.11 20.42 -6.46
N LEU A 31 -12.59 19.71 -5.44
CA LEU A 31 -13.98 19.27 -5.36
C LEU A 31 -14.93 20.47 -5.31
N GLU A 32 -14.64 21.46 -4.46
CA GLU A 32 -15.41 22.72 -4.38
C GLU A 32 -15.35 23.51 -5.68
N GLY A 33 -14.18 23.62 -6.31
CA GLY A 33 -14.06 24.32 -7.60
C GLY A 33 -14.87 23.65 -8.73
N GLY A 34 -15.05 22.33 -8.68
CA GLY A 34 -15.79 21.57 -9.68
C GLY A 34 -17.30 21.47 -9.41
N ARG A 35 -17.73 21.43 -8.14
CA ARG A 35 -19.14 21.35 -7.74
C ARG A 35 -19.34 21.92 -6.32
N PRO A 36 -19.41 23.26 -6.18
CA PRO A 36 -19.45 23.92 -4.87
C PRO A 36 -20.59 23.42 -3.97
N GLY A 37 -20.27 23.10 -2.71
CA GLY A 37 -21.24 22.69 -1.70
C GLY A 37 -21.97 21.36 -1.96
N ALA A 38 -21.55 20.59 -2.98
CA ALA A 38 -22.15 19.28 -3.25
C ALA A 38 -21.71 18.26 -2.18
N PRO A 39 -22.64 17.47 -1.60
CA PRO A 39 -22.30 16.42 -0.64
C PRO A 39 -21.28 15.44 -1.22
N VAL A 40 -20.29 15.06 -0.41
CA VAL A 40 -19.22 14.15 -0.79
C VAL A 40 -19.31 12.86 0.02
N GLU A 41 -19.30 11.73 -0.67
CA GLU A 41 -19.01 10.42 -0.08
C GLU A 41 -17.54 10.10 -0.39
N LEU A 42 -16.68 10.01 0.62
CA LEU A 42 -15.28 9.60 0.48
C LEU A 42 -15.13 8.13 0.86
N CYS A 43 -14.76 7.30 -0.11
CA CYS A 43 -14.42 5.91 0.10
C CYS A 43 -12.90 5.72 0.16
N LEU A 44 -12.42 5.28 1.31
CA LEU A 44 -11.05 4.92 1.59
C LEU A 44 -10.83 3.43 1.22
N VAL A 45 -10.11 3.17 0.13
CA VAL A 45 -9.99 1.84 -0.51
C VAL A 45 -8.79 1.05 0.01
N GLY A 46 -8.72 0.89 1.34
CA GLY A 46 -7.66 0.14 2.02
C GLY A 46 -6.31 0.86 2.09
N ASP A 47 -5.43 0.28 2.89
CA ASP A 47 -4.06 0.74 3.15
C ASP A 47 -4.00 2.20 3.64
N ILE A 48 -4.95 2.57 4.51
CA ILE A 48 -4.97 3.89 5.13
C ILE A 48 -4.00 3.95 6.30
N PHE A 49 -3.96 2.91 7.12
CA PHE A 49 -2.97 2.74 8.18
C PHE A 49 -1.89 1.77 7.72
N ASP A 50 -0.62 2.09 8.01
CA ASP A 50 0.50 1.20 7.72
C ASP A 50 0.84 0.35 8.95
N LEU A 51 -0.10 -0.51 9.37
CA LEU A 51 0.08 -1.28 10.60
C LEU A 51 1.21 -2.28 10.43
N VAL A 52 1.30 -2.96 9.29
CA VAL A 52 2.32 -3.99 9.03
C VAL A 52 3.75 -3.43 9.09
N ARG A 53 3.96 -2.16 8.66
CA ARG A 53 5.30 -1.52 8.67
C ARG A 53 5.54 -0.57 9.84
N ALA A 54 4.81 -0.76 10.93
CA ALA A 54 4.98 0.05 12.13
C ALA A 54 6.31 -0.33 12.86
N PRO A 55 7.26 0.59 13.08
CA PRO A 55 8.53 0.27 13.76
C PRO A 55 8.36 -0.23 15.20
N GLN A 56 7.21 0.04 15.81
CA GLN A 56 6.84 -0.40 17.15
C GLN A 56 6.83 -1.94 17.29
N TRP A 57 6.69 -2.70 16.20
CA TRP A 57 6.78 -4.16 16.24
C TRP A 57 8.15 -4.65 16.69
N LEU A 58 9.24 -3.96 16.31
CA LEU A 58 10.60 -4.43 16.61
C LEU A 58 10.89 -4.47 18.12
N GLY A 59 10.19 -3.65 18.90
CA GLY A 59 10.32 -3.58 20.36
C GLY A 59 9.28 -4.38 21.14
N SER A 60 8.33 -5.05 20.46
CA SER A 60 7.27 -5.82 21.13
C SER A 60 7.55 -7.34 21.08
N ALA A 61 6.85 -8.09 21.93
CA ALA A 61 6.91 -9.55 21.98
C ALA A 61 6.07 -10.24 20.88
N VAL A 62 5.32 -9.45 20.11
CA VAL A 62 4.45 -9.90 19.03
C VAL A 62 4.89 -9.29 17.70
N ARG A 63 4.51 -9.92 16.60
CA ARG A 63 4.81 -9.46 15.24
C ARG A 63 3.52 -9.31 14.44
N PRO A 64 3.51 -8.49 13.37
CA PRO A 64 2.31 -8.27 12.57
C PRO A 64 1.85 -9.54 11.84
N TYR A 65 2.71 -10.56 11.75
CA TYR A 65 2.43 -11.85 11.14
C TYR A 65 2.13 -12.96 12.15
N ASP A 66 2.06 -12.65 13.45
CA ASP A 66 1.65 -13.63 14.46
C ASP A 66 0.13 -13.86 14.42
N GLU A 67 -0.29 -15.00 14.96
CA GLU A 67 -1.69 -15.35 15.10
C GLU A 67 -2.47 -14.33 15.97
N PRO A 68 -3.77 -14.10 15.68
CA PRO A 68 -4.59 -13.21 16.48
C PRO A 68 -4.59 -13.55 17.97
N SER A 69 -4.19 -12.57 18.79
CA SER A 69 -4.13 -12.70 20.24
C SER A 69 -4.45 -11.38 20.93
N PRO A 70 -4.81 -11.37 22.23
CA PRO A 70 -5.01 -10.14 22.98
C PRO A 70 -3.77 -9.21 22.97
N ALA A 71 -2.56 -9.80 23.00
CA ALA A 71 -1.31 -9.04 22.93
C ALA A 71 -1.12 -8.38 21.55
N LEU A 72 -1.43 -9.09 20.47
CA LEU A 72 -1.42 -8.53 19.12
C LEU A 72 -2.43 -7.37 19.01
N ALA A 73 -3.67 -7.59 19.48
CA ALA A 73 -4.73 -6.58 19.43
C ALA A 73 -4.37 -5.30 20.22
N ALA A 74 -3.77 -5.45 21.40
CA ALA A 74 -3.28 -4.32 22.20
C ALA A 74 -2.15 -3.56 21.49
N GLN A 75 -1.23 -4.27 20.84
CA GLN A 75 -0.17 -3.63 20.05
C GLN A 75 -0.71 -2.88 18.83
N VAL A 76 -1.69 -3.46 18.13
CA VAL A 76 -2.39 -2.80 17.02
C VAL A 76 -3.08 -1.52 17.50
N GLU A 77 -3.76 -1.57 18.65
CA GLU A 77 -4.38 -0.39 19.25
C GLU A 77 -3.34 0.69 19.57
N ALA A 78 -2.20 0.33 20.15
CA ALA A 78 -1.13 1.27 20.46
C ALA A 78 -0.58 1.95 19.19
N VAL A 79 -0.35 1.17 18.13
CA VAL A 79 0.09 1.71 16.82
C VAL A 79 -0.95 2.66 16.24
N VAL A 80 -2.23 2.26 16.22
CA VAL A 80 -3.33 3.11 15.73
C VAL A 80 -3.40 4.42 16.50
N ARG A 81 -3.38 4.39 17.84
CA ARG A 81 -3.44 5.60 18.66
C ARG A 81 -2.26 6.53 18.38
N ALA A 82 -1.06 5.97 18.24
CA ALA A 82 0.11 6.76 17.87
C ALA A 82 -0.02 7.38 16.48
N THR A 83 -0.56 6.66 15.49
CA THR A 83 -0.82 7.20 14.15
C THR A 83 -1.87 8.30 14.18
N LEU A 84 -2.98 8.11 14.90
CA LEU A 84 -4.03 9.12 15.05
C LEU A 84 -3.49 10.42 15.67
N GLU A 85 -2.54 10.30 16.61
CA GLU A 85 -1.87 11.46 17.20
C GLU A 85 -0.94 12.15 16.20
N ALA A 86 -0.09 11.37 15.51
CA ALA A 86 0.89 11.89 14.55
C ALA A 86 0.22 12.62 13.39
N ASP A 87 -0.91 12.11 12.90
CA ASP A 87 -1.69 12.66 11.79
C ASP A 87 -2.98 13.37 12.28
N ARG A 88 -3.00 13.84 13.54
CA ARG A 88 -4.15 14.53 14.14
C ARG A 88 -4.77 15.60 13.23
N PRO A 89 -3.99 16.51 12.58
CA PRO A 89 -4.57 17.52 11.70
C PRO A 89 -5.40 16.94 10.54
N PHE A 90 -4.99 15.79 9.98
CA PHE A 90 -5.73 15.12 8.91
C PHE A 90 -7.08 14.59 9.42
N PHE A 91 -7.08 13.88 10.55
CA PHE A 91 -8.32 13.33 11.11
C PHE A 91 -9.27 14.43 11.62
N GLU A 92 -8.74 15.52 12.16
CA GLU A 92 -9.54 16.68 12.57
C GLU A 92 -10.21 17.35 11.37
N ALA A 93 -9.49 17.52 10.25
CA ALA A 93 -10.04 18.07 9.02
C ALA A 93 -11.15 17.19 8.42
N VAL A 94 -10.94 15.86 8.36
CA VAL A 94 -11.98 14.91 7.93
C VAL A 94 -13.20 15.02 8.84
N ARG A 95 -12.99 14.94 10.16
CA ARG A 95 -14.09 14.94 11.14
C ARG A 95 -14.87 16.25 11.17
N ALA A 96 -14.22 17.39 10.94
CA ALA A 96 -14.89 18.68 10.83
C ALA A 96 -15.95 18.65 9.72
N ARG A 97 -15.58 18.14 8.54
CA ARG A 97 -16.49 18.03 7.39
C ARG A 97 -17.62 17.04 7.60
N VAL A 98 -17.34 15.93 8.28
CA VAL A 98 -18.40 14.98 8.67
C VAL A 98 -19.40 15.64 9.61
N ARG A 99 -18.95 16.42 10.60
CA ARG A 99 -19.83 17.16 11.52
C ARG A 99 -20.65 18.25 10.83
N GLU A 100 -20.08 18.91 9.84
CA GLU A 100 -20.75 19.89 8.99
C GLU A 100 -21.78 19.25 8.04
N GLY A 101 -21.80 17.92 7.92
CA GLY A 101 -22.70 17.20 7.01
C GLY A 101 -22.29 17.29 5.54
N THR A 102 -21.08 17.79 5.24
CA THR A 102 -20.56 17.92 3.87
C THR A 102 -19.82 16.67 3.39
N LEU A 103 -19.46 15.78 4.32
CA LEU A 103 -18.71 14.56 4.06
C LEU A 103 -19.32 13.34 4.75
N GLN A 104 -19.46 12.24 4.00
CA GLN A 104 -19.67 10.90 4.51
C GLN A 104 -18.44 10.06 4.20
N VAL A 105 -17.95 9.28 5.19
CA VAL A 105 -16.76 8.44 5.02
C VAL A 105 -17.15 6.96 4.98
N HIS A 106 -16.64 6.26 3.98
CA HIS A 106 -16.63 4.81 3.87
C HIS A 106 -15.19 4.32 3.93
N TYR A 107 -14.96 3.17 4.57
CA TYR A 107 -13.61 2.60 4.69
C TYR A 107 -13.68 1.08 4.56
N LEU A 108 -12.94 0.53 3.60
CA LEU A 108 -12.70 -0.91 3.45
C LEU A 108 -11.24 -1.26 3.76
N LEU A 109 -11.01 -2.48 4.21
CA LEU A 109 -9.67 -2.98 4.56
C LEU A 109 -8.83 -3.32 3.32
N GLY A 110 -7.55 -2.96 3.40
CA GLY A 110 -6.45 -3.48 2.59
C GLY A 110 -5.52 -4.39 3.37
N ASN A 111 -4.37 -4.74 2.79
CA ASN A 111 -3.45 -5.67 3.44
C ASN A 111 -2.62 -5.01 4.55
N HIS A 112 -2.33 -3.71 4.47
CA HIS A 112 -1.54 -3.02 5.50
C HIS A 112 -2.35 -2.65 6.75
N ASP A 113 -3.67 -2.59 6.65
CA ASP A 113 -4.59 -2.32 7.75
C ASP A 113 -5.45 -3.54 8.12
N ARG A 114 -5.21 -4.72 7.52
CA ARG A 114 -5.90 -6.00 7.80
C ARG A 114 -5.97 -6.36 9.29
N LEU A 115 -4.94 -5.97 10.06
CA LEU A 115 -4.86 -6.24 11.50
C LEU A 115 -5.98 -5.56 12.31
N LEU A 116 -6.63 -4.54 11.75
CA LEU A 116 -7.85 -3.96 12.32
C LEU A 116 -8.97 -4.99 12.45
N ALA A 117 -9.00 -6.05 11.64
CA ALA A 117 -9.98 -7.13 11.77
C ALA A 117 -9.92 -7.82 13.14
N HIS A 118 -8.76 -7.82 13.79
CA HIS A 118 -8.51 -8.50 15.06
C HIS A 118 -8.40 -7.54 16.26
N ALA A 119 -8.61 -6.24 16.07
CA ALA A 119 -8.46 -5.22 17.12
C ALA A 119 -9.71 -4.33 17.24
N PRO A 120 -10.76 -4.76 17.98
CA PRO A 120 -12.02 -4.01 18.11
C PRO A 120 -11.83 -2.59 18.64
N ALA A 121 -11.01 -2.40 19.68
CA ALA A 121 -10.72 -1.09 20.25
C ALA A 121 -10.02 -0.16 19.25
N ALA A 122 -9.12 -0.71 18.42
CA ALA A 122 -8.47 0.03 17.35
C ALA A 122 -9.48 0.47 16.28
N ARG A 123 -10.41 -0.41 15.86
CA ARG A 123 -11.50 -0.04 14.93
C ARG A 123 -12.38 1.07 15.49
N ALA A 124 -12.73 1.00 16.77
CA ALA A 124 -13.50 2.05 17.44
C ALA A 124 -12.78 3.40 17.42
N ALA A 125 -11.47 3.41 17.70
CA ALA A 125 -10.66 4.62 17.64
C ALA A 125 -10.60 5.20 16.21
N VAL A 126 -10.39 4.35 15.19
CA VAL A 126 -10.36 4.77 13.79
C VAL A 126 -11.70 5.34 13.33
N ARG A 127 -12.81 4.65 13.60
CA ARG A 127 -14.15 5.11 13.23
C ARG A 127 -14.47 6.45 13.90
N ALA A 128 -14.15 6.59 15.19
CA ALA A 128 -14.32 7.86 15.91
C ALA A 128 -13.47 9.00 15.30
N ALA A 129 -12.22 8.70 14.91
CA ALA A 129 -11.33 9.68 14.29
C ALA A 129 -11.83 10.15 12.91
N LEU A 130 -12.41 9.24 12.11
CA LEU A 130 -12.99 9.54 10.80
C LEU A 130 -14.44 10.05 10.87
N GLY A 131 -15.05 10.15 12.06
CA GLY A 131 -16.46 10.53 12.22
C GLY A 131 -17.46 9.46 11.74
N MET A 132 -17.01 8.21 11.56
CA MET A 132 -17.84 7.10 11.10
C MET A 132 -18.68 6.53 12.27
N PRO A 133 -19.94 6.13 12.02
CA PRO A 133 -20.73 5.39 13.01
C PRO A 133 -20.22 3.95 13.19
N GLY A 134 -20.80 3.25 14.17
CA GLY A 134 -20.65 1.79 14.32
C GLY A 134 -19.63 1.30 15.33
N GLY A 135 -19.01 2.18 16.13
CA GLY A 135 -18.17 1.75 17.26
C GLY A 135 -17.04 0.81 16.82
N ASP A 136 -16.99 -0.41 17.33
CA ASP A 136 -16.00 -1.42 16.99
C ASP A 136 -16.43 -2.38 15.86
N ALA A 137 -17.52 -2.08 15.15
CA ALA A 137 -18.03 -2.91 14.07
C ALA A 137 -16.96 -3.21 13.02
N ALA A 138 -16.99 -4.44 12.49
CA ALA A 138 -16.07 -4.91 11.47
C ALA A 138 -16.02 -3.93 10.29
N LEU A 139 -14.82 -3.71 9.74
CA LEU A 139 -14.65 -2.97 8.50
C LEU A 139 -14.82 -3.95 7.33
N PRO A 140 -15.57 -3.57 6.28
CA PRO A 140 -15.77 -4.44 5.13
C PRO A 140 -14.47 -4.59 4.33
N THR A 141 -14.37 -5.65 3.54
CA THR A 141 -13.30 -5.83 2.53
C THR A 141 -13.75 -5.42 1.13
N GLU A 142 -15.06 -5.23 0.94
CA GLU A 142 -15.70 -4.86 -0.32
C GLU A 142 -16.89 -3.92 -0.05
N LEU A 143 -17.08 -2.93 -0.91
CA LEU A 143 -18.20 -1.99 -0.88
C LEU A 143 -18.81 -1.84 -2.28
N VAL A 144 -20.13 -1.71 -2.33
CA VAL A 144 -20.88 -1.56 -3.57
C VAL A 144 -21.62 -0.23 -3.57
N PHE A 145 -21.51 0.52 -4.67
CA PHE A 145 -22.21 1.79 -4.88
C PHE A 145 -23.08 1.67 -6.15
N PRO A 146 -24.29 1.10 -6.05
CA PRO A 146 -25.13 0.79 -7.21
C PRO A 146 -25.49 2.02 -8.03
N GLU A 147 -25.76 3.15 -7.37
CA GLU A 147 -26.12 4.42 -8.02
C GLU A 147 -25.02 4.94 -8.96
N HIS A 148 -23.76 4.65 -8.63
CA HIS A 148 -22.61 5.00 -9.44
C HIS A 148 -22.14 3.83 -10.33
N GLY A 149 -22.71 2.63 -10.15
CA GLY A 149 -22.30 1.41 -10.84
C GLY A 149 -20.89 0.95 -10.46
N VAL A 150 -20.46 1.18 -9.21
CA VAL A 150 -19.09 0.94 -8.75
C VAL A 150 -19.04 -0.22 -7.75
N LEU A 151 -18.03 -1.07 -7.91
CA LEU A 151 -17.53 -2.03 -6.94
C LEU A 151 -16.16 -1.56 -6.42
N ALA A 152 -15.96 -1.55 -5.11
CA ALA A 152 -14.67 -1.20 -4.50
C ALA A 152 -14.17 -2.32 -3.59
N TYR A 153 -12.90 -2.70 -3.75
CA TYR A 153 -12.19 -3.64 -2.88
C TYR A 153 -10.68 -3.39 -2.95
N HIS A 154 -9.92 -3.81 -1.95
CA HIS A 154 -8.47 -3.59 -1.98
C HIS A 154 -7.75 -4.66 -2.83
N GLY A 155 -6.87 -4.25 -3.76
CA GLY A 155 -6.35 -5.10 -4.83
C GLY A 155 -5.51 -6.31 -4.38
N HIS A 156 -5.00 -6.31 -3.15
CA HIS A 156 -4.04 -7.29 -2.62
C HIS A 156 -4.37 -8.78 -2.86
N GLU A 157 -5.65 -9.17 -2.98
CA GLU A 157 -6.07 -10.57 -3.19
C GLU A 157 -5.42 -11.27 -4.40
N VAL A 158 -4.96 -10.53 -5.41
CA VAL A 158 -4.30 -11.12 -6.60
C VAL A 158 -2.77 -11.14 -6.50
N ASP A 159 -2.22 -10.58 -5.43
CA ASP A 159 -0.80 -10.50 -5.15
C ASP A 159 -0.38 -11.61 -4.19
N LEU A 160 0.44 -12.54 -4.70
CA LEU A 160 0.91 -13.71 -3.96
C LEU A 160 1.86 -13.37 -2.81
N LEU A 161 2.36 -12.13 -2.73
CA LEU A 161 3.13 -11.67 -1.57
C LEU A 161 2.26 -11.04 -0.50
N CYS A 162 1.04 -10.62 -0.84
CA CYS A 162 0.23 -9.77 0.05
C CYS A 162 -1.10 -10.42 0.43
N HIS A 163 -1.33 -11.67 0.02
CA HIS A 163 -2.57 -12.37 0.31
C HIS A 163 -2.35 -13.88 0.49
N GLU A 164 -2.96 -14.41 1.56
CA GLU A 164 -3.12 -15.84 1.80
C GLU A 164 -4.61 -16.20 1.79
N PRO A 165 -5.04 -17.26 1.07
CA PRO A 165 -6.45 -17.61 0.96
C PRO A 165 -7.14 -18.02 2.27
N ASP A 166 -6.37 -18.49 3.26
CA ASP A 166 -6.88 -18.88 4.58
C ASP A 166 -6.94 -17.72 5.57
N GLY A 167 -6.55 -16.51 5.15
CA GLY A 167 -6.52 -15.31 5.98
C GLY A 167 -5.31 -15.21 6.91
N SER A 168 -4.35 -16.15 6.82
CA SER A 168 -3.09 -16.08 7.54
C SER A 168 -2.22 -14.91 7.06
N ALA A 169 -1.15 -14.64 7.80
CA ALA A 169 -0.24 -13.56 7.45
C ALA A 169 0.51 -13.89 6.14
N PRO A 170 0.49 -13.01 5.13
CA PRO A 170 1.21 -13.25 3.90
C PRO A 170 2.71 -13.03 4.05
N LEU A 171 3.52 -13.64 3.18
CA LEU A 171 4.99 -13.48 3.19
C LEU A 171 5.44 -12.01 3.18
N GLY A 172 4.67 -11.15 2.51
CA GLY A 172 4.90 -9.71 2.44
C GLY A 172 4.93 -9.03 3.80
N ASP A 173 4.15 -9.50 4.78
CA ASP A 173 4.15 -8.93 6.13
C ASP A 173 5.46 -9.24 6.87
N VAL A 174 5.98 -10.45 6.66
CA VAL A 174 7.27 -10.85 7.22
C VAL A 174 8.41 -10.11 6.55
N ILE A 175 8.37 -9.95 5.22
CA ILE A 175 9.34 -9.12 4.48
C ILE A 175 9.29 -7.68 4.99
N ALA A 176 8.10 -7.11 5.12
CA ALA A 176 7.90 -5.76 5.61
C ALA A 176 8.49 -5.56 7.01
N ALA A 177 8.16 -6.43 7.97
CA ALA A 177 8.63 -6.31 9.35
C ALA A 177 10.14 -6.63 9.50
N GLU A 178 10.58 -7.78 8.98
CA GLU A 178 11.90 -8.33 9.30
C GLU A 178 13.01 -7.88 8.35
N LEU A 179 12.67 -7.42 7.14
CA LEU A 179 13.64 -6.84 6.21
C LEU A 179 13.49 -5.33 6.11
N ILE A 180 12.31 -4.82 5.76
CA ILE A 180 12.17 -3.41 5.39
C ILE A 180 12.25 -2.51 6.63
N VAL A 181 11.45 -2.77 7.66
CA VAL A 181 11.40 -1.95 8.88
C VAL A 181 12.65 -2.15 9.74
N ARG A 182 13.17 -3.38 9.84
CA ARG A 182 14.36 -3.69 10.64
C ARG A 182 15.65 -3.11 10.06
N PHE A 183 15.73 -2.94 8.75
CA PHE A 183 16.97 -2.54 8.06
C PHE A 183 17.52 -1.17 8.49
N PRO A 184 16.76 -0.05 8.46
CA PRO A 184 17.27 1.24 8.91
C PRO A 184 17.67 1.22 10.40
N GLY A 185 16.90 0.53 11.23
CA GLY A 185 17.17 0.38 12.66
C GLY A 185 18.48 -0.36 12.96
N GLU A 186 18.78 -1.43 12.22
CA GLU A 186 20.04 -2.17 12.35
C GLU A 186 21.24 -1.34 11.89
N ILE A 187 21.10 -0.54 10.82
CA ILE A 187 22.19 0.36 10.40
C ILE A 187 22.48 1.39 11.48
N ARG A 188 21.46 2.04 12.05
CA ARG A 188 21.64 3.02 13.13
C ARG A 188 22.34 2.41 14.34
N ARG A 189 21.99 1.17 14.71
CA ARG A 189 22.64 0.44 15.80
C ARG A 189 24.12 0.13 15.53
N ARG A 190 24.48 -0.22 14.28
CA ARG A 190 25.85 -0.66 13.94
C ARG A 190 26.79 0.47 13.52
N ALA A 191 26.26 1.54 12.93
CA ALA A 191 27.05 2.65 12.40
C ALA A 191 26.98 3.91 13.27
N GLU A 192 26.05 4.02 14.21
CA GLU A 192 25.75 5.25 14.98
C GLU A 192 25.46 6.47 14.09
N VAL A 193 25.12 6.26 12.82
CA VAL A 193 24.78 7.34 11.88
C VAL A 193 23.26 7.41 11.74
N PRO A 194 22.61 8.49 12.20
CA PRO A 194 21.23 8.76 11.84
C PRO A 194 21.20 9.23 10.39
N ASP A 195 20.74 8.36 9.49
CA ASP A 195 20.53 8.73 8.09
C ASP A 195 19.03 8.60 7.74
N PRO A 196 18.30 9.72 7.67
CA PRO A 196 16.87 9.73 7.35
C PRO A 196 16.56 9.17 5.97
N ALA A 197 17.49 9.28 5.00
CA ALA A 197 17.27 8.75 3.66
C ALA A 197 17.22 7.21 3.65
N LEU A 198 17.61 6.52 4.73
CA LEU A 198 17.42 5.08 4.84
C LEU A 198 15.96 4.69 5.13
N ASP A 199 15.14 5.58 5.69
CA ASP A 199 13.72 5.32 5.96
C ASP A 199 12.88 5.27 4.66
N ASP A 200 13.39 5.86 3.57
CA ASP A 200 12.74 5.85 2.25
C ASP A 200 12.71 4.46 1.59
N ILE A 201 13.34 3.45 2.21
CA ILE A 201 13.29 2.05 1.77
C ILE A 201 11.83 1.57 1.59
N ASP A 202 10.92 2.10 2.40
CA ASP A 202 9.48 1.83 2.38
C ASP A 202 8.77 2.33 1.11
N ASP A 203 9.36 3.32 0.44
CA ASP A 203 8.80 4.04 -0.71
C ASP A 203 9.46 3.62 -2.03
N VAL A 204 10.41 2.68 -1.97
CA VAL A 204 11.04 2.11 -3.16
C VAL A 204 10.01 1.30 -3.96
N ARG A 205 9.87 1.66 -5.24
CA ARG A 205 8.97 0.95 -6.16
C ARG A 205 9.69 0.53 -7.44
N PRO A 206 9.51 -0.73 -7.88
CA PRO A 206 8.76 -1.82 -7.21
C PRO A 206 9.49 -2.30 -5.94
N ILE A 207 8.79 -2.93 -4.99
CA ILE A 207 9.39 -3.37 -3.70
C ILE A 207 10.60 -4.30 -3.89
N LEU A 208 10.59 -5.12 -4.95
CA LEU A 208 11.72 -5.98 -5.32
C LEU A 208 12.99 -5.19 -5.71
N ALA A 209 12.88 -3.89 -5.97
CA ALA A 209 14.02 -3.01 -6.26
C ALA A 209 14.72 -2.48 -5.00
N VAL A 210 14.18 -2.73 -3.80
CA VAL A 210 14.78 -2.34 -2.51
C VAL A 210 16.28 -2.66 -2.43
N PRO A 211 16.77 -3.87 -2.79
CA PRO A 211 18.20 -4.14 -2.73
C PRO A 211 19.02 -3.26 -3.68
N GLY A 212 18.47 -2.91 -4.85
CA GLY A 212 19.09 -1.98 -5.80
C GLY A 212 19.17 -0.57 -5.24
N TRP A 213 18.11 -0.12 -4.58
CA TRP A 213 18.05 1.16 -3.91
C TRP A 213 19.02 1.25 -2.73
N VAL A 214 19.06 0.22 -1.87
CA VAL A 214 20.00 0.13 -0.74
C VAL A 214 21.44 0.31 -1.23
N ARG A 215 21.80 -0.31 -2.36
CA ARG A 215 23.12 -0.14 -2.98
C ARG A 215 23.36 1.25 -3.55
N ALA A 216 22.36 1.86 -4.19
CA ALA A 216 22.47 3.22 -4.72
C ALA A 216 22.70 4.21 -3.57
N ALA A 217 21.86 4.14 -2.54
CA ALA A 217 21.98 4.96 -1.35
C ALA A 217 23.35 4.73 -0.67
N ALA A 218 23.84 3.49 -0.59
CA ALA A 218 25.15 3.17 -0.01
C ALA A 218 26.36 3.74 -0.77
N ARG A 219 26.22 4.03 -2.07
CA ARG A 219 27.33 4.49 -2.94
C ARG A 219 27.57 6.00 -2.86
N GLU A 220 26.55 6.76 -2.51
CA GLU A 220 26.63 8.21 -2.30
C GLU A 220 27.32 8.56 -0.96
N ARG A 221 27.77 7.53 -0.22
CA ARG A 221 28.26 7.62 1.14
C ARG A 221 29.71 7.16 1.26
N PRO A 222 30.43 7.55 2.34
CA PRO A 222 31.78 7.06 2.61
C PRO A 222 31.86 5.53 2.62
N GLN A 223 33.00 4.99 2.19
CA GLN A 223 33.21 3.55 1.99
C GLN A 223 32.86 2.69 3.22
N PHE A 224 33.11 3.21 4.42
CA PHE A 224 32.72 2.56 5.68
C PHE A 224 31.22 2.29 5.76
N LEU A 225 30.39 3.31 5.52
CA LEU A 225 28.93 3.20 5.59
C LEU A 225 28.39 2.29 4.48
N SER A 226 29.02 2.30 3.30
CA SER A 226 28.69 1.38 2.22
C SER A 226 28.87 -0.10 2.60
N GLN A 227 29.98 -0.42 3.29
CA GLN A 227 30.23 -1.78 3.79
C GLN A 227 29.27 -2.18 4.90
N VAL A 228 28.94 -1.28 5.82
CA VAL A 228 27.96 -1.56 6.89
C VAL A 228 26.60 -1.85 6.29
N VAL A 229 26.11 -1.02 5.37
CA VAL A 229 24.83 -1.22 4.66
C VAL A 229 24.77 -2.59 3.99
N GLY A 230 25.81 -2.97 3.24
CA GLY A 230 25.86 -4.26 2.54
C GLY A 230 25.93 -5.47 3.48
N ARG A 231 26.61 -5.34 4.62
CA ARG A 231 26.64 -6.39 5.67
C ARG A 231 25.29 -6.53 6.35
N VAL A 232 24.69 -5.43 6.80
CA VAL A 232 23.37 -5.44 7.44
C VAL A 232 22.31 -6.09 6.54
N TRP A 233 22.25 -5.70 5.27
CA TRP A 233 21.29 -6.31 4.33
C TRP A 233 21.49 -7.82 4.20
N ARG A 234 22.75 -8.27 4.08
CA ARG A 234 23.07 -9.69 3.96
C ARG A 234 22.64 -10.47 5.20
N ASP A 235 23.01 -9.99 6.38
CA ASP A 235 22.69 -10.65 7.65
C ASP A 235 21.17 -10.77 7.82
N LEU A 236 20.42 -9.70 7.55
CA LEU A 236 18.95 -9.70 7.63
C LEU A 236 18.33 -10.70 6.65
N VAL A 237 18.81 -10.75 5.40
CA VAL A 237 18.31 -11.74 4.42
C VAL A 237 18.64 -13.17 4.85
N GLU A 238 19.84 -13.41 5.37
CA GLU A 238 20.24 -14.74 5.84
C GLU A 238 19.39 -15.18 7.05
N GLU A 239 19.21 -14.31 8.04
CA GLU A 239 18.32 -14.55 9.20
C GLU A 239 16.87 -14.79 8.75
N PHE A 240 16.35 -13.96 7.85
CA PHE A 240 14.98 -14.08 7.32
C PHE A 240 14.77 -15.44 6.65
N LEU A 241 15.67 -15.84 5.76
CA LEU A 241 15.60 -17.12 5.05
C LEU A 241 15.82 -18.32 5.98
N ASP A 242 16.54 -18.14 7.10
CA ASP A 242 16.78 -19.18 8.08
C ASP A 242 15.63 -19.36 9.09
N SER A 243 14.75 -18.36 9.21
CA SER A 243 13.62 -18.39 10.15
C SER A 243 12.68 -19.58 9.94
N GLY A 244 12.17 -20.15 11.04
CA GLY A 244 11.25 -21.28 11.02
C GLY A 244 9.96 -20.97 10.24
N TRP A 245 9.44 -19.76 10.38
CA TRP A 245 8.24 -19.29 9.68
C TRP A 245 8.46 -19.30 8.16
N VAL A 246 9.52 -18.65 7.65
CA VAL A 246 9.78 -18.56 6.20
C VAL A 246 10.07 -19.94 5.62
N LYS A 247 10.82 -20.79 6.33
CA LYS A 247 11.05 -22.18 5.90
C LYS A 247 9.75 -22.99 5.82
N GLY A 248 8.83 -22.79 6.76
CA GLY A 248 7.49 -23.38 6.75
C GLY A 248 6.69 -22.94 5.52
N TRP A 249 6.52 -21.63 5.35
CA TRP A 249 5.81 -21.04 4.22
C TRP A 249 6.37 -21.52 2.87
N MET A 250 7.70 -21.53 2.72
CA MET A 250 8.36 -21.99 1.50
C MET A 250 8.09 -23.46 1.19
N ARG A 251 7.94 -24.33 2.21
CA ARG A 251 7.61 -25.75 2.03
C ARG A 251 6.16 -25.93 1.57
N GLU A 252 5.24 -25.18 2.15
CA GLU A 252 3.80 -25.25 1.84
C GLU A 252 3.50 -24.75 0.42
N HIS A 253 4.23 -23.73 -0.01
CA HIS A 253 4.07 -23.12 -1.33
C HIS A 253 4.92 -23.78 -2.43
N HIS A 254 5.75 -24.76 -2.09
CA HIS A 254 6.61 -25.44 -3.04
C HIS A 254 5.80 -26.33 -4.00
N ARG A 255 5.96 -26.11 -5.30
CA ARG A 255 5.42 -26.98 -6.36
C ARG A 255 6.55 -27.78 -6.98
N ARG A 256 6.43 -29.12 -6.97
CA ARG A 256 7.48 -30.07 -7.40
C ARG A 256 7.99 -29.93 -8.85
N LEU A 257 7.39 -29.08 -9.68
CA LEU A 257 7.75 -28.93 -11.11
C LEU A 257 7.85 -27.44 -11.49
N LYS A 258 9.05 -27.06 -11.97
CA LYS A 258 9.53 -25.68 -12.32
C LYS A 258 9.92 -24.83 -11.10
N LEU A 259 10.77 -23.81 -11.36
CA LEU A 259 11.02 -22.70 -10.43
C LEU A 259 9.69 -22.02 -10.09
N ASP A 260 9.09 -22.45 -8.99
CA ASP A 260 7.84 -21.91 -8.48
C ASP A 260 8.05 -20.49 -7.89
N PHE A 261 6.96 -19.87 -7.48
CA PHE A 261 7.01 -18.49 -6.99
C PHE A 261 7.89 -18.35 -5.73
N ALA A 262 7.76 -19.26 -4.77
CA ALA A 262 8.53 -19.28 -3.53
C ALA A 262 10.04 -19.40 -3.80
N GLN A 263 10.43 -20.32 -4.70
CA GLN A 263 11.82 -20.49 -5.11
C GLN A 263 12.37 -19.25 -5.83
N ARG A 264 11.57 -18.53 -6.62
CA ARG A 264 11.99 -17.28 -7.27
C ARG A 264 12.24 -16.17 -6.24
N VAL A 265 11.35 -16.01 -5.26
CA VAL A 265 11.53 -15.02 -4.18
C VAL A 265 12.80 -15.34 -3.39
N LYS A 266 12.97 -16.60 -2.97
CA LYS A 266 14.19 -17.05 -2.27
C LYS A 266 15.45 -16.79 -3.09
N LEU A 267 15.43 -17.10 -4.39
CA LEU A 267 16.57 -16.84 -5.28
C LEU A 267 16.88 -15.35 -5.39
N LEU A 268 15.86 -14.51 -5.60
CA LEU A 268 16.03 -13.05 -5.69
C LEU A 268 16.64 -12.48 -4.41
N LEU A 269 16.13 -12.87 -3.24
CA LEU A 269 16.67 -12.45 -1.95
C LEU A 269 18.12 -12.92 -1.76
N ALA A 270 18.40 -14.21 -2.00
CA ALA A 270 19.74 -14.78 -1.86
C ALA A 270 20.76 -14.13 -2.81
N LEU A 271 20.37 -13.86 -4.06
CA LEU A 271 21.20 -13.12 -5.01
C LEU A 271 21.43 -11.69 -4.52
N SER A 272 20.42 -11.04 -3.94
CA SER A 272 20.56 -9.69 -3.40
C SER A 272 21.56 -9.59 -2.23
N ALA A 273 21.70 -10.65 -1.44
CA ALA A 273 22.63 -10.74 -0.31
C ALA A 273 24.07 -11.08 -0.73
N ARG A 274 24.24 -11.83 -1.83
CA ARG A 274 25.54 -12.37 -2.28
C ARG A 274 26.20 -11.60 -3.43
N ALA A 275 25.42 -10.89 -4.24
CA ALA A 275 25.94 -10.30 -5.47
C ALA A 275 26.87 -9.11 -5.19
N PRO A 276 28.10 -9.08 -5.75
CA PRO A 276 28.89 -7.86 -5.82
C PRO A 276 28.16 -6.81 -6.69
N PRO A 277 28.47 -5.51 -6.53
CA PRO A 277 27.71 -4.43 -7.14
C PRO A 277 27.94 -4.36 -8.65
N ARG A 278 27.27 -5.25 -9.40
CA ARG A 278 27.22 -5.20 -10.87
C ARG A 278 25.83 -4.83 -11.34
N ASP A 279 25.85 -3.93 -12.30
CA ASP A 279 24.70 -3.23 -12.86
C ASP A 279 23.93 -4.20 -13.77
N GLU A 280 22.71 -4.59 -13.41
CA GLU A 280 21.90 -5.51 -14.23
C GLU A 280 20.62 -4.85 -14.74
N PRO A 281 20.68 -4.16 -15.90
CA PRO A 281 19.50 -3.70 -16.65
C PRO A 281 18.47 -4.82 -16.92
N ARG A 282 18.92 -6.08 -16.97
CA ARG A 282 18.05 -7.27 -17.17
C ARG A 282 17.09 -7.49 -15.99
N LEU A 283 17.53 -7.20 -14.76
CA LEU A 283 16.69 -7.33 -13.57
C LEU A 283 15.62 -6.24 -13.52
N THR A 284 15.99 -5.00 -13.89
CA THR A 284 15.05 -3.88 -14.05
C THR A 284 13.96 -4.22 -15.07
N GLN A 285 14.33 -4.66 -16.27
CA GLN A 285 13.37 -5.04 -17.32
C GLN A 285 12.46 -6.21 -16.90
N LEU A 286 13.00 -7.19 -16.17
CA LEU A 286 12.21 -8.27 -15.59
C LEU A 286 11.17 -7.74 -14.59
N TYR A 287 11.53 -6.76 -13.74
CA TYR A 287 10.58 -6.16 -12.81
C TYR A 287 9.40 -5.47 -13.51
N TYR A 288 9.65 -4.70 -14.58
CA TYR A 288 8.55 -4.10 -15.35
C TYR A 288 7.66 -5.13 -16.01
N LEU A 289 8.25 -6.20 -16.56
CA LEU A 289 7.47 -7.29 -17.12
C LEU A 289 6.57 -7.93 -16.06
N LEU A 290 7.10 -8.19 -14.86
CA LEU A 290 6.31 -8.73 -13.74
C LEU A 290 5.19 -7.78 -13.33
N MET A 291 5.44 -6.47 -13.26
CA MET A 291 4.42 -5.48 -12.92
C MET A 291 3.30 -5.42 -13.95
N ARG A 292 3.64 -5.39 -15.25
CA ARG A 292 2.62 -5.45 -16.32
C ARG A 292 1.80 -6.74 -16.28
N LEU A 293 2.42 -7.87 -15.94
CA LEU A 293 1.71 -9.14 -15.76
C LEU A 293 0.76 -9.09 -14.56
N LEU A 294 1.13 -8.39 -13.48
CA LEU A 294 0.30 -8.17 -12.31
C LEU A 294 -0.88 -7.25 -12.64
N ASP A 295 -0.65 -6.14 -13.35
CA ASP A 295 -1.71 -5.24 -13.86
C ASP A 295 -2.76 -6.01 -14.67
N ALA A 296 -2.31 -6.90 -15.56
CA ALA A 296 -3.19 -7.76 -16.32
C ALA A 296 -3.95 -8.78 -15.45
N ARG A 297 -3.45 -9.15 -14.26
CA ARG A 297 -4.19 -9.98 -13.30
C ARG A 297 -5.27 -9.18 -12.56
N PHE A 298 -4.97 -7.95 -12.15
CA PHE A 298 -5.98 -7.07 -11.54
C PHE A 298 -7.16 -6.83 -12.48
N ALA A 299 -6.88 -6.47 -13.74
CA ALA A 299 -7.93 -6.25 -14.74
C ALA A 299 -8.78 -7.52 -14.96
N ARG A 300 -8.15 -8.71 -15.03
CA ARG A 300 -8.87 -9.99 -15.15
C ARG A 300 -9.71 -10.32 -13.91
N ARG A 301 -9.23 -10.01 -12.70
CA ARG A 301 -9.99 -10.18 -11.46
C ARG A 301 -11.18 -9.24 -11.41
N ALA A 302 -11.02 -8.00 -11.88
CA ALA A 302 -12.09 -7.01 -11.98
C ALA A 302 -13.22 -7.49 -12.91
N VAL A 303 -12.89 -8.04 -14.09
CA VAL A 303 -13.89 -8.67 -14.98
C VAL A 303 -14.65 -9.76 -14.24
N LYS A 304 -13.95 -10.72 -13.63
CA LYS A 304 -14.59 -11.81 -12.87
C LYS A 304 -15.44 -11.31 -11.71
N ALA A 305 -15.05 -10.22 -11.07
CA ALA A 305 -15.81 -9.62 -9.98
C ALA A 305 -17.14 -9.05 -10.49
N LEU A 306 -17.12 -8.33 -11.61
CA LEU A 306 -18.32 -7.77 -12.26
C LEU A 306 -19.24 -8.85 -12.85
N GLU A 307 -18.71 -10.01 -13.26
CA GLU A 307 -19.49 -11.15 -13.74
C GLU A 307 -20.27 -11.88 -12.63
N ARG A 308 -19.96 -11.63 -11.35
CA ARG A 308 -20.71 -12.22 -10.23
C ARG A 308 -22.17 -11.75 -10.25
N ARG A 309 -23.08 -12.67 -9.92
CA ARG A 309 -24.54 -12.41 -9.94
C ARG A 309 -24.94 -11.23 -9.05
N GLU A 310 -24.30 -11.08 -7.90
CA GLU A 310 -24.53 -10.01 -6.93
C GLU A 310 -24.08 -8.62 -7.41
N HIS A 311 -23.16 -8.57 -8.38
CA HIS A 311 -22.61 -7.34 -8.96
C HIS A 311 -23.23 -7.00 -10.31
N ARG A 312 -24.34 -7.65 -10.66
CA ARG A 312 -25.04 -7.41 -11.92
C ARG A 312 -25.50 -5.96 -12.02
N GLY A 313 -25.05 -5.28 -13.07
CA GLY A 313 -25.40 -3.89 -13.35
C GLY A 313 -24.28 -2.90 -13.02
N LEU A 314 -23.29 -3.31 -12.23
CA LEU A 314 -22.06 -2.54 -12.02
C LEU A 314 -21.20 -2.53 -13.29
N ARG A 315 -20.40 -1.48 -13.44
CA ARG A 315 -19.54 -1.24 -14.62
C ARG A 315 -18.11 -0.90 -14.24
N PHE A 316 -17.89 -0.46 -13.01
CA PHE A 316 -16.61 0.06 -12.57
C PHE A 316 -16.09 -0.75 -11.38
N VAL A 317 -14.79 -1.01 -11.39
CA VAL A 317 -14.07 -1.60 -10.26
C VAL A 317 -12.99 -0.62 -9.82
N VAL A 318 -12.91 -0.33 -8.53
CA VAL A 318 -11.95 0.62 -7.96
C VAL A 318 -11.13 -0.05 -6.85
N ASN A 319 -9.81 -0.04 -7.01
CA ASN A 319 -8.87 -0.65 -6.07
C ASN A 319 -7.74 0.32 -5.68
N GLY A 320 -7.08 0.04 -4.55
CA GLY A 320 -5.73 0.51 -4.21
C GLY A 320 -4.64 -0.52 -4.54
N HIS A 321 -3.59 -0.61 -3.72
CA HIS A 321 -2.55 -1.66 -3.61
C HIS A 321 -1.22 -1.43 -4.35
N THR A 322 -1.27 -0.99 -5.60
CA THR A 322 -0.04 -0.93 -6.43
C THR A 322 0.76 0.35 -6.22
N HIS A 323 0.18 1.33 -5.52
CA HIS A 323 0.66 2.71 -5.42
C HIS A 323 0.71 3.49 -6.75
N PHE A 324 0.50 2.84 -7.90
CA PHE A 324 0.47 3.49 -9.21
C PHE A 324 -0.97 3.67 -9.65
N ALA A 325 -1.37 4.92 -9.82
CA ALA A 325 -2.69 5.22 -10.32
C ALA A 325 -2.83 4.69 -11.76
N ALA A 326 -3.94 4.03 -12.07
CA ALA A 326 -4.17 3.42 -13.37
C ALA A 326 -5.64 3.42 -13.75
N MET A 327 -5.93 3.53 -15.05
CA MET A 327 -7.25 3.32 -15.64
C MET A 327 -7.12 2.30 -16.77
N THR A 328 -7.82 1.18 -16.65
CA THR A 328 -7.80 0.08 -17.63
C THR A 328 -9.22 -0.22 -18.11
N PRO A 329 -9.56 0.15 -19.36
CA PRO A 329 -10.79 -0.31 -19.99
C PRO A 329 -10.85 -1.84 -20.05
N LEU A 330 -11.98 -2.42 -19.65
CA LEU A 330 -12.17 -3.87 -19.58
C LEU A 330 -12.95 -4.45 -20.79
N GLY A 331 -13.36 -3.59 -21.72
CA GLY A 331 -14.26 -3.95 -22.82
C GLY A 331 -15.72 -4.02 -22.34
N LEU A 332 -16.50 -4.91 -22.98
CA LEU A 332 -17.89 -5.14 -22.61
C LEU A 332 -17.98 -6.26 -21.57
N VAL A 333 -18.40 -5.92 -20.35
CA VAL A 333 -18.70 -6.89 -19.28
C VAL A 333 -20.21 -6.86 -19.04
N ASN A 334 -20.87 -8.01 -19.07
CA ASN A 334 -22.34 -8.10 -19.01
C ASN A 334 -23.07 -7.19 -20.02
N GLY A 335 -22.49 -7.03 -21.22
CA GLY A 335 -23.04 -6.21 -22.30
C GLY A 335 -22.88 -4.69 -22.13
N ARG A 336 -22.09 -4.22 -21.16
CA ARG A 336 -21.85 -2.78 -20.90
C ARG A 336 -20.36 -2.46 -20.89
N PRO A 337 -19.94 -1.27 -21.36
CA PRO A 337 -18.55 -0.82 -21.20
C PRO A 337 -18.18 -0.77 -19.71
N ALA A 338 -17.05 -1.40 -19.38
CA ALA A 338 -16.55 -1.50 -18.03
C ALA A 338 -15.11 -0.98 -17.91
N CYS A 339 -14.74 -0.53 -16.72
CA CYS A 339 -13.40 -0.01 -16.45
C CYS A 339 -12.91 -0.43 -15.05
N TYR A 340 -11.63 -0.75 -14.98
CA TYR A 340 -10.89 -0.95 -13.74
C TYR A 340 -10.04 0.28 -13.44
N PHE A 341 -10.07 0.75 -12.20
CA PHE A 341 -9.26 1.83 -11.69
C PHE A 341 -8.37 1.35 -10.54
N ASN A 342 -7.10 1.76 -10.57
CA ASN A 342 -6.26 1.82 -9.39
C ASN A 342 -6.14 3.29 -8.94
N THR A 343 -6.49 3.60 -7.70
CA THR A 343 -6.46 4.97 -7.16
C THR A 343 -5.04 5.48 -6.92
N GLY A 344 -4.03 4.61 -6.90
CA GLY A 344 -2.65 5.00 -6.65
C GLY A 344 -2.37 5.24 -5.16
N THR A 345 -1.53 6.22 -4.85
CA THR A 345 -1.12 6.55 -3.48
C THR A 345 -0.99 8.05 -3.29
N TRP A 346 -0.99 8.48 -2.02
CA TRP A 346 -0.67 9.85 -1.63
C TRP A 346 0.76 9.98 -1.07
N ARG A 347 1.58 8.94 -1.17
CA ARG A 347 2.94 8.90 -0.62
C ARG A 347 4.00 9.50 -1.55
N GLN A 348 5.14 9.82 -0.96
CA GLN A 348 6.37 9.90 -1.72
C GLN A 348 6.70 8.53 -2.30
N LEU A 349 7.19 8.50 -3.54
CA LEU A 349 7.66 7.31 -4.21
C LEU A 349 9.12 7.50 -4.60
N ARG A 350 9.91 6.43 -4.45
CA ARG A 350 11.25 6.28 -5.01
C ARG A 350 11.15 5.30 -6.18
N GLN A 351 10.79 5.81 -7.36
CA GLN A 351 10.55 4.98 -8.54
C GLN A 351 11.86 4.67 -9.26
N LEU A 352 12.12 3.39 -9.51
CA LEU A 352 13.24 2.96 -10.35
C LEU A 352 13.10 3.48 -11.79
N GLY A 353 14.17 4.02 -12.38
CA GLY A 353 14.25 4.36 -13.79
C GLY A 353 14.49 3.12 -14.67
N ASN A 354 13.88 3.09 -15.85
CA ASN A 354 13.80 1.85 -16.66
C ASN A 354 14.11 1.98 -18.15
N VAL A 355 14.28 3.20 -18.64
CA VAL A 355 14.53 3.45 -20.07
C VAL A 355 16.02 3.54 -20.37
N ALA A 356 16.77 4.27 -19.55
CA ALA A 356 18.19 4.47 -19.77
C ALA A 356 18.98 3.17 -19.49
N ARG A 357 19.92 2.84 -20.39
CA ARG A 357 20.93 1.81 -20.11
C ARG A 357 21.89 2.37 -19.06
N GLY A 358 22.08 1.64 -17.98
CA GLY A 358 23.00 2.05 -16.93
C GLY A 358 22.58 1.54 -15.56
N ARG A 359 23.06 2.23 -14.54
CA ARG A 359 22.81 1.89 -13.14
C ARG A 359 21.36 2.20 -12.74
N PRO A 360 20.77 1.45 -11.81
CA PRO A 360 19.51 1.83 -11.17
C PRO A 360 19.59 3.26 -10.64
N ALA A 361 18.76 4.14 -11.17
CA ALA A 361 18.54 5.48 -10.65
C ALA A 361 17.11 5.55 -10.13
N PHE A 362 16.89 6.25 -9.03
CA PHE A 362 15.57 6.37 -8.42
C PHE A 362 15.13 7.83 -8.46
N LEU A 363 13.95 8.08 -9.00
CA LEU A 363 13.32 9.38 -8.97
C LEU A 363 12.43 9.45 -7.73
N ALA A 364 12.64 10.48 -6.90
CA ALA A 364 11.73 10.84 -5.82
C ALA A 364 10.63 11.73 -6.36
N TYR A 365 9.38 11.46 -5.99
CA TYR A 365 8.29 12.40 -6.19
C TYR A 365 7.12 12.08 -5.26
N ASP A 366 6.36 13.09 -4.87
CA ASP A 366 5.12 12.95 -4.11
C ASP A 366 3.96 12.67 -5.05
N ALA A 367 3.42 11.46 -5.01
CA ALA A 367 2.24 11.11 -5.76
C ALA A 367 0.98 11.60 -5.03
N ALA A 368 -0.03 12.03 -5.78
CA ALA A 368 -1.39 12.22 -5.29
C ALA A 368 -2.37 11.90 -6.42
N ALA A 369 -3.32 11.01 -6.14
CA ALA A 369 -4.34 10.62 -7.09
C ALA A 369 -5.69 10.36 -6.40
N TYR A 370 -6.76 10.64 -7.11
CA TYR A 370 -8.12 10.39 -6.65
C TYR A 370 -9.06 10.18 -7.84
N LEU A 371 -10.16 9.51 -7.59
CA LEU A 371 -11.19 9.22 -8.58
C LEU A 371 -12.53 9.74 -8.06
N VAL A 372 -13.27 10.46 -8.90
CA VAL A 372 -14.60 10.99 -8.58
C VAL A 372 -15.61 10.37 -9.52
N PHE A 373 -16.69 9.83 -8.99
CA PHE A 373 -17.89 9.50 -9.73
C PHE A 373 -18.97 10.53 -9.43
N PHE A 374 -19.71 10.88 -10.48
CA PHE A 374 -20.79 11.84 -10.40
C PHE A 374 -22.14 11.13 -10.55
N GLY A 375 -23.15 11.68 -9.90
CA GLY A 375 -24.53 11.23 -10.04
C GLY A 375 -25.11 11.61 -11.40
N ALA A 376 -26.29 11.06 -11.71
CA ALA A 376 -27.00 11.37 -12.96
C ALA A 376 -27.43 12.84 -13.08
N ASP A 377 -27.40 13.57 -11.97
CA ASP A 377 -27.74 14.99 -11.82
C ASP A 377 -26.54 15.93 -12.05
N ASP A 378 -25.38 15.41 -12.45
CA ASP A 378 -24.21 16.24 -12.77
C ASP A 378 -24.52 17.19 -13.95
N PRO A 379 -24.36 18.51 -13.78
CA PRO A 379 -24.75 19.49 -14.81
C PRO A 379 -23.94 19.39 -16.10
N LEU A 380 -22.76 18.75 -16.06
CA LEU A 380 -21.90 18.51 -17.22
C LEU A 380 -22.09 17.10 -17.81
N GLY A 381 -23.00 16.30 -17.26
CA GLY A 381 -23.26 14.92 -17.71
C GLY A 381 -22.07 13.98 -17.54
N ARG A 382 -21.12 14.29 -16.65
CA ARG A 382 -19.93 13.46 -16.41
C ARG A 382 -20.33 12.19 -15.69
N THR A 383 -19.69 11.07 -16.03
CA THR A 383 -19.80 9.83 -15.23
C THR A 383 -18.71 9.75 -14.17
N PHE A 384 -17.47 10.05 -14.55
CA PHE A 384 -16.34 10.06 -13.63
C PHE A 384 -15.27 11.05 -14.08
N GLU A 385 -14.40 11.42 -13.14
CA GLU A 385 -13.14 12.13 -13.36
C GLU A 385 -12.03 11.43 -12.59
N TRP A 386 -10.89 11.21 -13.26
CA TRP A 386 -9.72 10.62 -12.64
C TRP A 386 -8.56 11.61 -12.71
N TRP A 387 -7.98 11.90 -11.56
CA TRP A 387 -6.92 12.89 -11.42
C TRP A 387 -5.68 12.23 -10.80
N GLN A 388 -4.52 12.52 -11.38
CA GLN A 388 -3.22 12.15 -10.84
C GLN A 388 -2.26 13.33 -10.97
N GLY A 389 -1.37 13.45 -9.99
CA GLY A 389 -0.32 14.47 -9.98
C GLY A 389 0.92 13.96 -9.24
N ALA A 390 2.05 14.56 -9.56
CA ALA A 390 3.32 14.33 -8.91
C ALA A 390 3.98 15.68 -8.57
N GLY A 391 4.52 15.83 -7.35
CA GLY A 391 5.42 16.92 -6.96
C GLY A 391 6.86 16.40 -6.86
N GLY A 392 7.85 17.17 -7.30
CA GLY A 392 9.26 16.75 -7.33
C GLY A 392 10.19 17.74 -6.65
#